data_AF-G9P873-F1
#
_entry.id   AF-G9P873-F1
#
_cell.length_a   1.000
_cell.length_b   1.000
_cell.length_c   1.000
_cell.angle_alpha   90.00
_cell.angle_beta   90.00
_cell.angle_gamma   90.00
#
_symmetry.space_group_name_H-M   'P 1'
#
loop_
_entity.id
_entity.type
_entity.pdbx_description
1 polymer ?
#
loop_
_entity_poly.entity_id
_entity_poly.type
_entity_poly.pdbx_seq_one_letter_code
_entity_poly.pdbx_strand_id
1 'polypeptide(L)'
;MAHQTRALSSAVDARPLSAEAYHVKELPGDEPSDVVFESKYGLRTILLNRPKKLNSLNGSMIRKIVPRLIEWEKSDMANVIVMKGAGEKALCAGGDVAELALYNQESADGWKKSAEYFALEYQLDHYIATYQKPYIAFMDGITMGGGVGLSIHAPFRIATERTMFAMPETTIGFFPDVGASFFLPRMNGSIGTYLALTSDRLKGPNVFYSGIATHYLHSSSLPDLEARLAELRFRDEDPLPRRLELINDTLEEFCTGLPYDQSFALSGETRRAIDRCFSKNNVNDIIAALKEERGETEEWAQKQLATLHKRSPTAVHVALRQMRVGGKWSISETFEKEHQIASKFMQHHDFTEGVTALLVRKEAAKWQPETLEAIPASENVSKPFFDFKKDAGLKLFTDRTYSEYPYAALGVPTEKEIQAVVSGNSLTPAELAKQVKASRKNRQGVAEVVDEIISRKTTVDEQGKAKWVADEAASSSRL
;
A
#
# COMPACT_ATOMS: atom_id res chain seq x y z
N MET A 1 0.85 30.07 2.06
CA MET A 1 1.07 29.54 3.42
C MET A 1 2.06 28.40 3.31
N ALA A 2 3.24 28.55 3.91
CA ALA A 2 4.34 27.59 3.76
C ALA A 2 3.98 26.25 4.41
N HIS A 3 3.90 25.18 3.61
CA HIS A 3 3.87 23.81 4.13
C HIS A 3 5.24 23.51 4.73
N GLN A 4 5.34 23.54 6.06
CA GLN A 4 6.48 22.93 6.75
C GLN A 4 6.39 21.41 6.56
N THR A 5 7.27 20.86 5.74
CA THR A 5 7.54 19.43 5.67
C THR A 5 8.12 19.02 7.03
N ARG A 6 7.31 18.41 7.89
CA ARG A 6 7.81 17.82 9.14
C ARG A 6 8.62 16.58 8.75
N ALA A 7 9.95 16.68 8.79
CA ALA A 7 10.84 15.53 8.70
C ALA A 7 10.50 14.54 9.83
N LEU A 8 10.86 13.26 9.70
CA LEU A 8 10.78 12.34 10.85
C LEU A 8 11.43 13.01 12.04
N SER A 9 10.76 12.99 13.20
CA SER A 9 11.38 13.43 14.44
C SER A 9 12.71 12.70 14.58
N SER A 10 13.76 13.44 14.91
CA SER A 10 15.08 12.86 15.12
C SER A 10 14.97 11.76 16.19
N ALA A 11 15.80 10.71 16.11
CA ALA A 11 15.82 9.65 17.11
C ALA A 11 16.08 10.16 18.54
N VAL A 12 16.58 11.39 18.69
CA VAL A 12 16.88 12.05 19.96
C VAL A 12 15.62 12.65 20.61
N ASP A 13 14.55 12.90 19.84
CA ASP A 13 13.30 13.52 20.33
C ASP A 13 12.11 12.55 20.40
N ALA A 14 12.28 11.28 20.01
CA ALA A 14 11.20 10.29 20.06
C ALA A 14 10.91 9.88 21.51
N ARG A 15 9.66 10.03 21.95
CA ARG A 15 9.22 9.52 23.26
C ARG A 15 9.43 8.00 23.32
N PRO A 16 9.67 7.42 24.51
CA PRO A 16 9.72 5.97 24.66
C PRO A 16 8.43 5.32 24.13
N LEU A 17 8.54 4.07 23.66
CA LEU A 17 7.40 3.24 23.26
C LEU A 17 6.27 3.33 24.29
N SER A 18 5.02 3.37 23.83
CA SER A 18 3.85 3.40 24.70
C SER A 18 3.78 2.16 25.60
N ALA A 19 3.09 2.26 26.75
CA ALA A 19 2.94 1.13 27.66
C ALA A 19 2.20 -0.03 26.98
N GLU A 20 1.24 0.31 26.10
CA GLU A 20 0.47 -0.63 25.30
C GLU A 20 1.37 -1.54 24.44
N ALA A 21 2.48 -1.03 23.91
CA ALA A 21 3.44 -1.81 23.12
C ALA A 21 4.05 -2.98 23.90
N TYR A 22 4.31 -2.79 25.20
CA TYR A 22 4.89 -3.81 26.08
C TYR A 22 3.85 -4.79 26.64
N HIS A 23 2.56 -4.52 26.42
CA HIS A 23 1.47 -5.42 26.83
C HIS A 23 1.08 -6.41 25.73
N VAL A 24 1.52 -6.20 24.49
CA VAL A 24 1.34 -7.16 23.40
C VAL A 24 2.18 -8.40 23.68
N LYS A 25 1.51 -9.53 23.86
CA LYS A 25 2.12 -10.83 24.13
C LYS A 25 1.19 -11.93 23.67
N GLU A 26 1.74 -13.10 23.41
CA GLU A 26 0.99 -14.31 23.07
C GLU A 26 -0.10 -14.63 24.10
N LEU A 27 -1.25 -15.13 23.62
CA LEU A 27 -2.41 -15.52 24.40
C LEU A 27 -2.62 -17.04 24.39
N PRO A 28 -3.35 -17.61 25.37
CA PRO A 28 -3.78 -19.00 25.30
C PRO A 28 -4.58 -19.26 24.01
N GLY A 29 -4.18 -20.28 23.24
CA GLY A 29 -4.79 -20.62 21.95
C GLY A 29 -4.04 -20.12 20.73
N ASP A 30 -3.03 -19.26 20.90
CA ASP A 30 -2.14 -18.83 19.82
C ASP A 30 -1.34 -20.03 19.28
N GLU A 31 -1.26 -20.14 17.94
CA GLU A 31 -0.55 -21.24 17.27
C GLU A 31 0.97 -21.08 17.52
N PRO A 32 1.71 -22.10 18.02
CA PRO A 32 3.11 -21.91 18.43
C PRO A 32 4.09 -21.55 17.29
N SER A 33 3.79 -21.97 16.06
CA SER A 33 4.71 -21.88 14.92
C SER A 33 4.11 -21.13 13.72
N ASP A 34 3.10 -20.29 13.93
CA ASP A 34 2.48 -19.48 12.87
C ASP A 34 3.35 -18.31 12.39
N VAL A 35 4.38 -17.96 13.17
CA VAL A 35 5.51 -17.11 12.78
C VAL A 35 6.80 -17.78 13.25
N VAL A 36 7.80 -17.84 12.38
CA VAL A 36 9.14 -18.33 12.71
C VAL A 36 10.12 -17.17 12.62
N PHE A 37 10.99 -17.04 13.61
CA PHE A 37 12.02 -16.00 13.65
C PHE A 37 13.39 -16.64 13.49
N GLU A 38 14.21 -16.06 12.61
CA GLU A 38 15.59 -16.52 12.39
C GLU A 38 16.57 -15.36 12.61
N SER A 39 17.75 -15.69 13.10
CA SER A 39 18.84 -14.72 13.31
C SER A 39 20.11 -15.25 12.66
N LYS A 40 20.65 -14.49 11.69
CA LYS A 40 21.88 -14.85 10.99
C LYS A 40 22.77 -13.61 10.93
N TYR A 41 23.87 -13.60 11.69
CA TYR A 41 24.74 -12.43 11.82
C TYR A 41 23.93 -11.14 12.13
N GLY A 42 24.01 -10.12 11.28
CA GLY A 42 23.24 -8.88 11.41
C GLY A 42 21.78 -8.96 10.94
N LEU A 43 21.39 -10.05 10.26
CA LEU A 43 20.04 -10.22 9.71
C LEU A 43 19.08 -10.81 10.73
N ARG A 44 17.86 -10.30 10.76
CA ARG A 44 16.72 -10.87 11.48
C ARG A 44 15.59 -11.13 10.49
N THR A 45 15.09 -12.34 10.46
CA THR A 45 14.05 -12.75 9.51
C THR A 45 12.77 -13.08 10.27
N ILE A 46 11.65 -12.55 9.76
CA ILE A 46 10.28 -12.88 10.14
C ILE A 46 9.70 -13.72 9.01
N LEU A 47 9.43 -14.99 9.30
CA LEU A 47 8.80 -15.93 8.37
C LEU A 47 7.34 -16.16 8.77
N LEU A 48 6.40 -15.66 7.98
CA LEU A 48 4.97 -15.94 8.16
C LEU A 48 4.71 -17.40 7.78
N ASN A 49 4.31 -18.24 8.74
CA ASN A 49 4.34 -19.70 8.58
C ASN A 49 2.94 -20.33 8.68
N ARG A 50 2.02 -19.87 7.83
CA ARG A 50 0.69 -20.46 7.64
C ARG A 50 0.42 -20.76 6.15
N PRO A 51 1.29 -21.53 5.46
CA PRO A 51 1.23 -21.68 4.00
C PRO A 51 -0.09 -22.30 3.50
N LYS A 52 -0.74 -23.14 4.32
CA LYS A 52 -2.06 -23.73 4.02
C LYS A 52 -3.18 -22.69 3.95
N LYS A 53 -3.04 -21.55 4.63
CA LYS A 53 -3.94 -20.40 4.58
C LYS A 53 -3.35 -19.22 3.79
N LEU A 54 -2.37 -19.47 2.92
CA LEU A 54 -1.66 -18.42 2.15
C LEU A 54 -1.07 -17.33 3.07
N ASN A 55 -0.58 -17.73 4.24
CA ASN A 55 0.04 -16.84 5.23
C ASN A 55 -0.86 -15.68 5.67
N SER A 56 -2.19 -15.87 5.68
CA SER A 56 -3.13 -14.86 6.14
C SER A 56 -2.89 -14.49 7.61
N LEU A 57 -2.81 -13.18 7.85
CA LEU A 57 -2.44 -12.57 9.12
C LEU A 57 -3.57 -12.72 10.14
N ASN A 58 -3.25 -13.17 11.34
CA ASN A 58 -4.21 -13.26 12.44
C ASN A 58 -3.63 -12.58 13.71
N GLY A 59 -4.46 -12.46 14.75
CA GLY A 59 -4.03 -11.85 16.01
C GLY A 59 -2.84 -12.56 16.67
N SER A 60 -2.75 -13.88 16.55
CA SER A 60 -1.66 -14.71 17.09
C SER A 60 -0.32 -14.33 16.48
N MET A 61 -0.26 -14.17 15.15
CA MET A 61 0.95 -13.74 14.44
C MET A 61 1.37 -12.32 14.83
N ILE A 62 0.42 -11.38 14.89
CA ILE A 62 0.70 -9.98 15.27
C ILE A 62 1.29 -9.91 16.70
N ARG A 63 0.70 -10.67 17.63
CA ARG A 63 1.18 -10.76 19.03
C ARG A 63 2.59 -11.34 19.18
N LYS A 64 3.09 -12.08 18.19
CA LYS A 64 4.48 -12.56 18.12
C LYS A 64 5.41 -11.58 17.43
N ILE A 65 4.96 -10.93 16.36
CA ILE A 65 5.78 -10.02 15.55
C ILE A 65 6.12 -8.74 16.33
N VAL A 66 5.13 -8.11 16.96
CA VAL A 66 5.30 -6.82 17.65
C VAL A 66 6.42 -6.86 18.71
N PRO A 67 6.44 -7.84 19.66
CA PRO A 67 7.52 -7.91 20.64
C PRO A 67 8.91 -8.09 20.03
N ARG A 68 9.03 -8.83 18.90
CA ARG A 68 10.32 -9.05 18.24
C ARG A 68 10.82 -7.84 17.50
N LEU A 69 9.95 -7.09 16.83
CA LEU A 69 10.32 -5.80 16.26
C LEU A 69 10.77 -4.83 17.37
N ILE A 70 10.06 -4.77 18.50
CA ILE A 70 10.48 -3.93 19.65
C ILE A 70 11.85 -4.33 20.19
N GLU A 71 12.11 -5.63 20.33
CA GLU A 71 13.40 -6.14 20.78
C GLU A 71 14.52 -5.82 19.78
N TRP A 72 14.29 -6.05 18.49
CA TRP A 72 15.29 -5.84 17.45
C TRP A 72 15.56 -4.37 17.19
N GLU A 73 14.59 -3.47 17.34
CA GLU A 73 14.82 -2.03 17.25
C GLU A 73 15.84 -1.55 18.29
N LYS A 74 15.91 -2.19 19.47
CA LYS A 74 16.85 -1.86 20.55
C LYS A 74 18.23 -2.52 20.42
N SER A 75 18.38 -3.55 19.58
CA SER A 75 19.59 -4.38 19.54
C SER A 75 20.57 -3.95 18.46
N ASP A 76 21.76 -3.46 18.81
CA ASP A 76 22.79 -3.08 17.80
C ASP A 76 23.23 -4.24 16.90
N MET A 77 22.98 -5.48 17.32
CA MET A 77 23.26 -6.69 16.54
C MET A 77 22.19 -7.00 15.47
N ALA A 78 21.02 -6.38 15.54
CA ALA A 78 19.96 -6.51 14.54
C ALA A 78 20.07 -5.34 13.56
N ASN A 79 20.69 -5.58 12.41
CA ASN A 79 21.02 -4.56 11.43
C ASN A 79 20.00 -4.43 10.31
N VAL A 80 19.44 -5.57 9.86
CA VAL A 80 18.48 -5.63 8.76
C VAL A 80 17.35 -6.57 9.16
N ILE A 81 16.11 -6.13 8.96
CA ILE A 81 14.92 -6.96 9.14
C ILE A 81 14.40 -7.39 7.78
N VAL A 82 14.15 -8.69 7.61
CA VAL A 82 13.49 -9.26 6.43
C VAL A 82 12.16 -9.87 6.83
N MET A 83 11.10 -9.53 6.11
CA MET A 83 9.79 -10.14 6.18
C MET A 83 9.56 -11.01 4.95
N LYS A 84 9.24 -12.29 5.13
CA LYS A 84 8.96 -13.24 4.05
C LYS A 84 7.87 -14.25 4.43
N GLY A 85 7.23 -14.84 3.43
CA GLY A 85 6.21 -15.89 3.61
C GLY A 85 6.80 -17.29 3.48
N ALA A 86 6.26 -18.25 4.23
CA ALA A 86 6.58 -19.66 4.04
C ALA A 86 5.85 -20.22 2.81
N GLY A 87 6.52 -21.14 2.10
CA GLY A 87 6.03 -21.69 0.84
C GLY A 87 6.23 -20.75 -0.36
N GLU A 88 5.72 -21.14 -1.52
CA GLU A 88 5.99 -20.45 -2.80
C GLU A 88 4.81 -19.61 -3.33
N LYS A 89 3.69 -19.56 -2.59
CA LYS A 89 2.42 -19.02 -3.11
C LYS A 89 2.10 -17.60 -2.66
N ALA A 90 2.53 -17.22 -1.45
CA ALA A 90 2.12 -15.96 -0.84
C ALA A 90 3.18 -15.47 0.14
N LEU A 91 3.45 -14.16 0.09
CA LEU A 91 3.94 -13.46 1.27
C LEU A 91 2.84 -13.53 2.33
N CYS A 92 1.68 -12.93 2.03
CA CYS A 92 0.50 -12.89 2.88
C CYS A 92 -0.73 -12.47 2.04
N ALA A 93 -1.80 -13.26 2.09
CA ALA A 93 -3.01 -13.04 1.29
C ALA A 93 -4.09 -12.19 1.96
N GLY A 94 -3.75 -11.45 3.03
CA GLY A 94 -4.68 -10.59 3.78
C GLY A 94 -4.81 -11.01 5.24
N GLY A 95 -5.65 -10.30 5.99
CA GLY A 95 -6.08 -10.74 7.32
C GLY A 95 -6.97 -11.99 7.25
N ASP A 96 -7.06 -12.76 8.34
CA ASP A 96 -7.96 -13.91 8.48
C ASP A 96 -9.42 -13.43 8.70
N VAL A 97 -9.96 -12.68 7.73
CA VAL A 97 -11.25 -11.96 7.82
C VAL A 97 -12.45 -12.90 8.01
N ALA A 98 -12.32 -14.18 7.66
CA ALA A 98 -13.35 -15.19 7.93
C ALA A 98 -13.61 -15.34 9.44
N GLU A 99 -12.56 -15.25 10.26
CA GLU A 99 -12.69 -15.28 11.72
C GLU A 99 -13.41 -14.03 12.25
N LEU A 100 -13.11 -12.86 11.67
CA LEU A 100 -13.76 -11.59 12.05
C LEU A 100 -15.25 -11.59 11.74
N ALA A 101 -15.65 -12.15 10.59
CA ALA A 101 -17.06 -12.29 10.25
C ALA A 101 -17.80 -13.22 11.22
N LEU A 102 -17.14 -14.28 11.73
CA LEU A 102 -17.71 -15.13 12.78
C LEU A 102 -17.85 -14.35 14.09
N TYR A 103 -16.82 -13.61 14.53
CA TYR A 103 -16.88 -12.78 15.73
C TYR A 103 -18.06 -11.79 15.67
N ASN A 104 -18.26 -11.13 14.53
CA ASN A 104 -19.36 -10.18 14.35
C ASN A 104 -20.76 -10.82 14.52
N GLN A 105 -20.89 -12.13 14.29
CA GLN A 105 -22.15 -12.87 14.41
C GLN A 105 -22.35 -13.53 15.78
N GLU A 106 -21.31 -13.63 16.62
CA GLU A 106 -21.40 -14.29 17.93
C GLU A 106 -22.36 -13.58 18.89
N SER A 107 -22.42 -12.25 18.84
CA SER A 107 -23.30 -11.44 19.68
C SER A 107 -23.43 -10.02 19.14
N ALA A 108 -24.37 -9.22 19.68
CA ALA A 108 -24.51 -7.81 19.32
C ALA A 108 -23.22 -6.98 19.53
N ASP A 109 -22.33 -7.42 20.43
CA ASP A 109 -21.06 -6.77 20.74
C ASP A 109 -19.84 -7.50 20.13
N GLY A 110 -20.06 -8.56 19.34
CA GLY A 110 -19.01 -9.39 18.76
C GLY A 110 -18.06 -8.61 17.84
N TRP A 111 -18.56 -7.56 17.19
CA TRP A 111 -17.78 -6.62 16.38
C TRP A 111 -16.62 -5.96 17.11
N LYS A 112 -16.68 -5.86 18.46
CA LYS A 112 -15.59 -5.28 19.27
C LYS A 112 -14.33 -6.13 19.19
N LYS A 113 -14.44 -7.46 19.15
CA LYS A 113 -13.28 -8.36 18.97
C LYS A 113 -12.61 -8.12 17.62
N SER A 114 -13.39 -7.92 16.57
CA SER A 114 -12.87 -7.59 15.24
C SER A 114 -12.20 -6.21 15.22
N ALA A 115 -12.78 -5.22 15.90
CA ALA A 115 -12.17 -3.90 16.06
C ALA A 115 -10.85 -3.94 16.87
N GLU A 116 -10.73 -4.85 17.84
CA GLU A 116 -9.47 -5.12 18.58
C GLU A 116 -8.41 -5.78 17.70
N TYR A 117 -8.79 -6.68 16.79
CA TYR A 117 -7.88 -7.22 15.77
C TYR A 117 -7.30 -6.11 14.90
N PHE A 118 -8.14 -5.25 14.33
CA PHE A 118 -7.68 -4.12 13.50
C PHE A 118 -6.86 -3.11 14.30
N ALA A 119 -7.14 -2.92 15.59
CA ALA A 119 -6.29 -2.10 16.45
C ALA A 119 -4.86 -2.65 16.50
N LEU A 120 -4.70 -3.96 16.72
CA LEU A 120 -3.38 -4.61 16.76
C LEU A 120 -2.69 -4.58 15.39
N GLU A 121 -3.41 -4.84 14.31
CA GLU A 121 -2.87 -4.81 12.94
C GLU A 121 -2.36 -3.41 12.58
N TYR A 122 -3.18 -2.37 12.77
CA TYR A 122 -2.79 -1.01 12.41
C TYR A 122 -1.69 -0.44 13.31
N GLN A 123 -1.61 -0.87 14.58
CA GLN A 123 -0.47 -0.56 15.44
C GLN A 123 0.83 -1.19 14.92
N LEU A 124 0.78 -2.43 14.42
CA LEU A 124 1.92 -3.09 13.79
C LEU A 124 2.31 -2.40 12.48
N ASP A 125 1.36 -2.10 11.61
CA ASP A 125 1.62 -1.43 10.33
C ASP A 125 2.24 -0.03 10.54
N HIS A 126 1.72 0.76 11.49
CA HIS A 126 2.32 2.03 11.88
C HIS A 126 3.75 1.86 12.40
N TYR A 127 3.99 0.82 13.18
CA TYR A 127 5.31 0.57 13.73
C TYR A 127 6.31 0.17 12.64
N ILE A 128 5.90 -0.63 11.65
CA ILE A 128 6.68 -0.93 10.44
C ILE A 128 6.95 0.37 9.65
N ALA A 129 5.93 1.21 9.47
CA ALA A 129 6.04 2.45 8.72
C ALA A 129 7.03 3.46 9.34
N THR A 130 7.17 3.44 10.66
CA THR A 130 8.03 4.37 11.42
C THR A 130 9.27 3.71 12.02
N TYR A 131 9.56 2.48 11.59
CA TYR A 131 10.60 1.64 12.16
C TYR A 131 12.00 2.24 11.94
N GLN A 132 12.86 2.21 12.96
CA GLN A 132 14.16 2.90 12.93
C GLN A 132 15.31 2.05 12.39
N LYS A 133 14.98 0.92 11.76
CA LYS A 133 15.97 0.02 11.16
C LYS A 133 15.59 -0.33 9.73
N PRO A 134 16.57 -0.67 8.88
CA PRO A 134 16.27 -1.19 7.56
C PRO A 134 15.30 -2.39 7.62
N TYR A 135 14.19 -2.26 6.92
CA TYR A 135 13.16 -3.28 6.81
C TYR A 135 12.94 -3.58 5.33
N ILE A 136 12.93 -4.87 4.99
CA ILE A 136 12.81 -5.38 3.63
C ILE A 136 11.67 -6.40 3.59
N ALA A 137 10.70 -6.18 2.70
CA ALA A 137 9.63 -7.13 2.44
C ALA A 137 9.87 -7.90 1.14
N PHE A 138 9.96 -9.23 1.23
CA PHE A 138 9.99 -10.11 0.07
C PHE A 138 8.54 -10.44 -0.32
N MET A 139 8.01 -9.73 -1.31
CA MET A 139 6.64 -9.92 -1.83
C MET A 139 6.58 -11.11 -2.80
N ASP A 140 7.27 -12.21 -2.49
CA ASP A 140 7.33 -13.41 -3.33
C ASP A 140 5.99 -14.18 -3.25
N GLY A 141 5.10 -13.92 -4.21
CA GLY A 141 3.76 -14.48 -4.26
C GLY A 141 2.64 -13.47 -4.00
N ILE A 142 1.45 -13.98 -3.67
CA ILE A 142 0.27 -13.18 -3.33
C ILE A 142 0.57 -12.24 -2.15
N THR A 143 0.28 -10.96 -2.34
CA THR A 143 0.42 -9.87 -1.35
C THR A 143 -0.85 -9.01 -1.40
N MET A 144 -1.78 -9.25 -0.47
CA MET A 144 -3.10 -8.61 -0.44
C MET A 144 -3.47 -8.20 1.00
N GLY A 145 -4.33 -7.19 1.18
CA GLY A 145 -4.83 -6.74 2.49
C GLY A 145 -3.71 -6.56 3.54
N GLY A 146 -3.81 -7.24 4.69
CA GLY A 146 -2.75 -7.27 5.71
C GLY A 146 -1.32 -7.55 5.19
N GLY A 147 -1.16 -8.34 4.12
CA GLY A 147 0.16 -8.54 3.48
C GLY A 147 0.71 -7.28 2.82
N VAL A 148 -0.17 -6.42 2.31
CA VAL A 148 0.18 -5.08 1.86
C VAL A 148 0.58 -4.21 3.06
N GLY A 149 -0.14 -4.25 4.18
CA GLY A 149 0.23 -3.53 5.41
C GLY A 149 1.65 -3.85 5.90
N LEU A 150 2.00 -5.14 5.92
CA LEU A 150 3.33 -5.64 6.32
C LEU A 150 4.47 -5.28 5.35
N SER A 151 4.17 -4.73 4.17
CA SER A 151 5.15 -4.50 3.10
C SER A 151 5.19 -3.06 2.58
N ILE A 152 4.05 -2.44 2.29
CA ILE A 152 3.96 -1.17 1.56
C ILE A 152 4.66 0.00 2.25
N HIS A 153 4.72 -0.04 3.58
CA HIS A 153 5.35 0.99 4.38
C HIS A 153 6.86 0.79 4.58
N ALA A 154 7.40 -0.38 4.22
CA ALA A 154 8.83 -0.64 4.26
C ALA A 154 9.58 0.18 3.22
N PRO A 155 10.81 0.66 3.49
CA PRO A 155 11.62 1.34 2.48
C PRO A 155 12.00 0.42 1.31
N PHE A 156 12.14 -0.89 1.55
CA PHE A 156 12.43 -1.89 0.53
C PHE A 156 11.31 -2.91 0.39
N ARG A 157 10.78 -2.98 -0.82
CA ARG A 157 9.66 -3.84 -1.23
C ARG A 157 10.09 -4.54 -2.50
N ILE A 158 10.37 -5.83 -2.39
CA ILE A 158 10.93 -6.64 -3.47
C ILE A 158 9.81 -7.45 -4.10
N ALA A 159 9.48 -7.14 -5.34
CA ALA A 159 8.62 -7.98 -6.16
C ALA A 159 9.45 -9.05 -6.89
N THR A 160 8.80 -10.15 -7.23
CA THR A 160 9.31 -11.25 -8.04
C THR A 160 8.34 -11.56 -9.18
N GLU A 161 8.68 -12.50 -10.05
CA GLU A 161 7.77 -13.02 -11.07
C GLU A 161 6.49 -13.63 -10.49
N ARG A 162 6.48 -13.99 -9.19
CA ARG A 162 5.34 -14.58 -8.49
C ARG A 162 4.46 -13.54 -7.81
N THR A 163 4.92 -12.29 -7.67
CA THR A 163 4.17 -11.26 -6.95
C THR A 163 2.80 -11.01 -7.58
N MET A 164 1.76 -11.06 -6.76
CA MET A 164 0.42 -10.60 -7.12
C MET A 164 -0.08 -9.63 -6.05
N PHE A 165 -0.06 -8.35 -6.37
CA PHE A 165 -0.58 -7.28 -5.53
C PHE A 165 -2.06 -7.04 -5.82
N ALA A 166 -2.87 -6.90 -4.77
CA ALA A 166 -4.23 -6.34 -4.87
C ALA A 166 -4.74 -5.83 -3.52
N MET A 167 -5.72 -4.93 -3.58
CA MET A 167 -6.55 -4.49 -2.45
C MET A 167 -7.99 -4.99 -2.69
N PRO A 168 -8.33 -6.25 -2.34
CA PRO A 168 -9.62 -6.88 -2.65
C PRO A 168 -10.78 -6.47 -1.73
N GLU A 169 -10.60 -5.50 -0.83
CA GLU A 169 -11.50 -5.19 0.29
C GLU A 169 -12.91 -4.80 -0.17
N THR A 170 -13.05 -4.06 -1.28
CA THR A 170 -14.38 -3.70 -1.81
C THR A 170 -15.17 -4.90 -2.34
N THR A 171 -14.50 -6.04 -2.59
CA THR A 171 -15.13 -7.31 -2.97
C THR A 171 -15.83 -7.99 -1.79
N ILE A 172 -15.35 -7.75 -0.57
CA ILE A 172 -15.87 -8.36 0.66
C ILE A 172 -16.67 -7.38 1.52
N GLY A 173 -17.09 -6.25 0.95
CA GLY A 173 -17.85 -5.25 1.70
C GLY A 173 -17.03 -4.45 2.70
N PHE A 174 -15.73 -4.29 2.44
CA PHE A 174 -14.79 -3.54 3.25
C PHE A 174 -14.11 -2.41 2.45
N PHE A 175 -13.30 -1.59 3.10
CA PHE A 175 -12.56 -0.49 2.46
C PHE A 175 -11.06 -0.82 2.41
N PRO A 176 -10.28 -0.28 1.45
CA PRO A 176 -8.83 -0.45 1.45
C PRO A 176 -8.23 0.19 2.72
N ASP A 177 -7.69 -0.64 3.58
CA ASP A 177 -7.18 -0.32 4.92
C ASP A 177 -5.65 -0.41 4.97
N VAL A 178 -5.08 -0.70 6.14
CA VAL A 178 -3.62 -0.90 6.36
C VAL A 178 -2.75 0.22 5.79
N GLY A 179 -3.22 1.46 5.91
CA GLY A 179 -2.55 2.65 5.38
C GLY A 179 -2.78 2.91 3.90
N ALA A 180 -3.70 2.21 3.24
CA ALA A 180 -4.05 2.43 1.84
C ALA A 180 -4.60 3.83 1.57
N SER A 181 -5.29 4.45 2.53
CA SER A 181 -5.67 5.87 2.41
C SER A 181 -4.47 6.81 2.45
N PHE A 182 -3.28 6.37 2.89
CA PHE A 182 -2.03 7.12 2.81
C PHE A 182 -1.32 6.89 1.47
N PHE A 183 -1.07 5.64 1.07
CA PHE A 183 -0.19 5.38 -0.08
C PHE A 183 -0.90 5.44 -1.43
N LEU A 184 -2.14 4.96 -1.56
CA LEU A 184 -2.85 4.94 -2.85
C LEU A 184 -3.07 6.37 -3.40
N PRO A 185 -3.49 7.38 -2.60
CA PRO A 185 -3.65 8.74 -3.11
C PRO A 185 -2.34 9.42 -3.55
N ARG A 186 -1.19 8.84 -3.16
CA ARG A 186 0.15 9.35 -3.48
C ARG A 186 0.77 8.65 -4.69
N MET A 187 0.10 7.63 -5.25
CA MET A 187 0.52 7.02 -6.51
C MET A 187 0.37 8.01 -7.68
N ASN A 188 1.05 7.73 -8.78
CA ASN A 188 1.00 8.56 -9.98
C ASN A 188 -0.43 8.63 -10.55
N GLY A 189 -0.92 9.86 -10.74
CA GLY A 189 -2.28 10.17 -11.20
C GLY A 189 -3.38 9.45 -10.43
N SER A 190 -4.32 8.83 -11.13
CA SER A 190 -5.49 8.16 -10.53
C SER A 190 -5.34 6.65 -10.35
N ILE A 191 -4.12 6.09 -10.50
CA ILE A 191 -3.88 4.64 -10.36
C ILE A 191 -4.33 4.14 -8.98
N GLY A 192 -4.02 4.87 -7.90
CA GLY A 192 -4.41 4.44 -6.57
C GLY A 192 -5.92 4.39 -6.37
N THR A 193 -6.66 5.34 -6.94
CA THR A 193 -8.14 5.32 -6.92
C THR A 193 -8.67 4.15 -7.76
N TYR A 194 -8.08 3.92 -8.94
CA TYR A 194 -8.42 2.77 -9.77
C TYR A 194 -8.28 1.44 -9.03
N LEU A 195 -7.13 1.20 -8.40
CA LEU A 195 -6.85 -0.02 -7.64
C LEU A 195 -7.77 -0.15 -6.41
N ALA A 196 -8.01 0.94 -5.69
CA ALA A 196 -8.90 0.98 -4.52
C ALA A 196 -10.34 0.55 -4.86
N LEU A 197 -10.90 1.05 -5.96
CA LEU A 197 -12.31 0.82 -6.29
C LEU A 197 -12.53 -0.50 -7.01
N THR A 198 -11.64 -0.86 -7.94
CA THR A 198 -11.82 -2.04 -8.80
C THR A 198 -11.25 -3.31 -8.18
N SER A 199 -10.32 -3.19 -7.23
CA SER A 199 -9.53 -4.31 -6.71
C SER A 199 -8.74 -5.05 -7.80
N ASP A 200 -8.34 -4.34 -8.86
CA ASP A 200 -7.57 -4.96 -9.94
C ASP A 200 -6.20 -5.45 -9.45
N ARG A 201 -5.67 -6.45 -10.16
CA ARG A 201 -4.47 -7.18 -9.73
C ARG A 201 -3.26 -6.76 -10.54
N LEU A 202 -2.22 -6.33 -9.86
CA LEU A 202 -0.90 -6.12 -10.46
C LEU A 202 -0.05 -7.35 -10.27
N LYS A 203 0.66 -7.77 -11.32
CA LYS A 203 1.47 -8.99 -11.32
C LYS A 203 2.91 -8.71 -11.71
N GLY A 204 3.83 -9.39 -11.03
CA GLY A 204 5.26 -9.37 -11.29
C GLY A 204 5.82 -7.95 -11.52
N PRO A 205 6.44 -7.67 -12.68
CA PRO A 205 7.09 -6.38 -12.95
C PRO A 205 6.11 -5.19 -12.94
N ASN A 206 4.81 -5.41 -13.17
CA ASN A 206 3.81 -4.33 -13.09
C ASN A 206 3.60 -3.80 -11.64
N VAL A 207 3.99 -4.59 -10.63
CA VAL A 207 4.02 -4.13 -9.24
C VAL A 207 5.19 -3.16 -9.03
N PHE A 208 6.32 -3.37 -9.72
CA PHE A 208 7.45 -2.44 -9.73
C PHE A 208 7.14 -1.17 -10.52
N TYR A 209 6.63 -1.30 -11.75
CA TYR A 209 6.35 -0.13 -12.59
C TYR A 209 5.32 0.83 -11.99
N SER A 210 4.38 0.33 -11.18
CA SER A 210 3.39 1.17 -10.47
C SER A 210 3.96 1.92 -9.25
N GLY A 211 5.18 1.60 -8.83
CA GLY A 211 5.83 2.13 -7.63
C GLY A 211 5.47 1.43 -6.32
N ILE A 212 4.63 0.40 -6.37
CA ILE A 212 4.31 -0.44 -5.20
C ILE A 212 5.54 -1.22 -4.77
N ALA A 213 6.26 -1.86 -5.69
CA ALA A 213 7.57 -2.43 -5.39
C ALA A 213 8.67 -1.41 -5.66
N THR A 214 9.70 -1.43 -4.83
CA THR A 214 10.92 -0.64 -5.06
C THR A 214 11.92 -1.35 -5.96
N HIS A 215 11.91 -2.68 -5.96
CA HIS A 215 12.87 -3.53 -6.65
C HIS A 215 12.11 -4.71 -7.27
N TYR A 216 12.66 -5.26 -8.35
CA TYR A 216 12.18 -6.49 -8.96
C TYR A 216 13.34 -7.47 -9.12
N LEU A 217 13.20 -8.65 -8.54
CA LEU A 217 14.23 -9.68 -8.44
C LEU A 217 13.60 -11.03 -8.76
N HIS A 218 14.32 -11.92 -9.44
CA HIS A 218 13.80 -13.27 -9.67
C HIS A 218 13.75 -14.06 -8.35
N SER A 219 12.69 -14.84 -8.10
CA SER A 219 12.51 -15.55 -6.82
C SER A 219 13.70 -16.45 -6.44
N SER A 220 14.39 -17.00 -7.44
CA SER A 220 15.56 -17.88 -7.23
C SER A 220 16.78 -17.17 -6.64
N SER A 221 16.88 -15.83 -6.72
CA SER A 221 18.02 -15.08 -6.17
C SER A 221 17.79 -14.63 -4.72
N LEU A 222 16.56 -14.75 -4.20
CA LEU A 222 16.23 -14.32 -2.84
C LEU A 222 17.04 -15.02 -1.73
N PRO A 223 17.32 -16.33 -1.79
CA PRO A 223 18.15 -16.98 -0.77
C PRO A 223 19.58 -16.44 -0.73
N ASP A 224 20.19 -16.20 -1.89
CA ASP A 224 21.54 -15.65 -1.99
C ASP A 224 21.58 -14.19 -1.55
N LEU A 225 20.55 -13.41 -1.90
CA LEU A 225 20.37 -12.06 -1.39
C LEU A 225 20.24 -12.04 0.15
N GLU A 226 19.46 -12.95 0.73
CA GLU A 226 19.32 -13.06 2.18
C GLU A 226 20.66 -13.38 2.85
N ALA A 227 21.46 -14.28 2.25
CA ALA A 227 22.81 -14.55 2.71
C ALA A 227 23.70 -13.31 2.62
N ARG A 228 23.65 -12.56 1.52
CA ARG A 228 24.42 -11.32 1.33
C ARG A 228 24.03 -10.23 2.32
N LEU A 229 22.74 -10.03 2.57
CA LEU A 229 22.23 -9.06 3.55
C LEU A 229 22.72 -9.36 4.97
N ALA A 230 22.86 -10.64 5.32
CA ALA A 230 23.41 -11.04 6.62
C ALA A 230 24.89 -10.69 6.81
N GLU A 231 25.65 -10.57 5.72
CA GLU A 231 27.07 -10.21 5.76
C GLU A 231 27.31 -8.70 5.87
N LEU A 232 26.28 -7.88 5.60
CA LEU A 232 26.41 -6.43 5.68
C LEU A 232 26.77 -6.01 7.10
N ARG A 233 27.80 -5.15 7.18
CA ARG A 233 28.25 -4.51 8.42
C ARG A 233 28.03 -3.02 8.30
N PHE A 234 27.39 -2.46 9.31
CA PHE A 234 27.18 -1.03 9.47
C PHE A 234 28.04 -0.55 10.63
N ARG A 235 28.52 0.69 10.55
CA ARG A 235 29.09 1.34 11.74
C ARG A 235 27.95 1.75 12.65
N ASP A 236 28.20 1.76 13.95
CA ASP A 236 27.18 2.15 14.92
C ASP A 236 26.71 3.58 14.67
N GLU A 237 27.61 4.49 14.27
CA GLU A 237 27.28 5.86 13.90
C GLU A 237 26.61 6.05 12.53
N ASP A 238 26.51 5.01 11.68
CA ASP A 238 25.90 5.16 10.35
C ASP A 238 24.41 5.52 10.48
N PRO A 239 23.98 6.70 9.99
CA PRO A 239 22.58 7.10 10.08
C PRO A 239 21.73 6.23 9.14
N LEU A 240 20.45 6.08 9.46
CA LEU A 240 19.54 5.21 8.71
C LEU A 240 19.59 5.44 7.17
N PRO A 241 19.59 6.68 6.63
CA PRO A 241 19.72 6.89 5.18
C PRO A 241 20.96 6.26 4.57
N ARG A 242 22.11 6.27 5.27
CA ARG A 242 23.35 5.66 4.78
C ARG A 242 23.25 4.13 4.77
N ARG A 243 22.65 3.56 5.82
CA ARG A 243 22.39 2.12 5.89
C ARG A 243 21.47 1.65 4.77
N LEU A 244 20.41 2.42 4.50
CA LEU A 244 19.49 2.16 3.39
C LEU A 244 20.21 2.27 2.04
N GLU A 245 21.06 3.27 1.81
CA GLU A 245 21.82 3.38 0.55
C GLU A 245 22.69 2.13 0.29
N LEU A 246 23.41 1.64 1.31
CA LEU A 246 24.22 0.42 1.17
C LEU A 246 23.37 -0.80 0.83
N ILE A 247 22.20 -0.93 1.46
CA ILE A 247 21.25 -2.01 1.17
C ILE A 247 20.71 -1.88 -0.24
N ASN A 248 20.34 -0.67 -0.68
CA ASN A 248 19.88 -0.41 -2.03
C ASN A 248 20.92 -0.85 -3.06
N ASP A 249 22.19 -0.46 -2.87
CA ASP A 249 23.26 -0.86 -3.77
C ASP A 249 23.46 -2.39 -3.76
N THR A 250 23.32 -3.03 -2.59
CA THR A 250 23.36 -4.51 -2.47
C THR A 250 22.19 -5.19 -3.20
N LEU A 251 20.98 -4.63 -3.14
CA LEU A 251 19.82 -5.18 -3.85
C LEU A 251 20.01 -5.11 -5.37
N GLU A 252 20.59 -4.02 -5.87
CA GLU A 252 20.86 -3.82 -7.29
C GLU A 252 21.91 -4.79 -7.85
N GLU A 253 22.80 -5.35 -7.02
CA GLU A 253 23.73 -6.43 -7.43
C GLU A 253 23.00 -7.70 -7.89
N PHE A 254 21.77 -7.93 -7.42
CA PHE A 254 20.97 -9.13 -7.72
C PHE A 254 19.92 -8.90 -8.81
N CYS A 255 19.76 -7.67 -9.31
CA CYS A 255 18.81 -7.34 -10.36
C CYS A 255 19.24 -7.96 -11.72
N THR A 256 18.51 -8.96 -12.19
CA THR A 256 18.85 -9.73 -13.42
C THR A 256 18.20 -9.20 -14.70
N GLY A 257 17.57 -8.02 -14.67
CA GLY A 257 16.72 -7.53 -15.75
C GLY A 257 15.24 -7.78 -15.50
N LEU A 258 14.41 -6.95 -16.13
CA LEU A 258 12.96 -7.16 -16.20
C LEU A 258 12.63 -8.09 -17.37
N PRO A 259 11.54 -8.87 -17.28
CA PRO A 259 11.11 -9.72 -18.39
C PRO A 259 10.80 -8.89 -19.63
N TYR A 260 11.39 -9.25 -20.78
CA TYR A 260 11.21 -8.53 -22.05
C TYR A 260 9.84 -8.77 -22.70
N ASP A 261 9.17 -9.86 -22.30
CA ASP A 261 7.89 -10.33 -22.84
C ASP A 261 6.68 -9.81 -22.06
N GLN A 262 6.90 -9.16 -20.91
CA GLN A 262 5.83 -8.60 -20.10
C GLN A 262 5.72 -7.09 -20.31
N SER A 263 4.59 -6.66 -20.88
CA SER A 263 4.32 -5.24 -21.11
C SER A 263 4.03 -4.49 -19.81
N PHE A 264 4.36 -3.19 -19.84
CA PHE A 264 3.94 -2.24 -18.83
C PHE A 264 2.42 -1.99 -18.99
N ALA A 265 1.62 -2.74 -18.24
CA ALA A 265 0.17 -2.87 -18.39
C ALA A 265 -0.59 -1.55 -18.13
N LEU A 266 -0.13 -0.75 -17.16
CA LEU A 266 -0.72 0.55 -16.84
C LEU A 266 0.05 1.69 -17.53
N SER A 267 0.10 1.65 -18.86
CA SER A 267 0.77 2.66 -19.70
C SER A 267 -0.17 3.14 -20.83
N GLY A 268 0.27 4.13 -21.61
CA GLY A 268 -0.41 4.55 -22.84
C GLY A 268 -1.86 5.01 -22.65
N GLU A 269 -2.74 4.63 -23.57
CA GLU A 269 -4.14 5.09 -23.56
C GLU A 269 -4.95 4.53 -22.39
N THR A 270 -4.70 3.29 -21.96
CA THR A 270 -5.32 2.75 -20.73
C THR A 270 -4.93 3.59 -19.51
N ARG A 271 -3.66 3.98 -19.40
CA ARG A 271 -3.18 4.86 -18.32
C ARG A 271 -3.84 6.23 -18.38
N ARG A 272 -4.03 6.83 -19.56
CA ARG A 272 -4.75 8.11 -19.72
C ARG A 272 -6.24 7.97 -19.36
N ALA A 273 -6.88 6.87 -19.77
CA ALA A 273 -8.28 6.59 -19.41
C ALA A 273 -8.48 6.44 -17.91
N ILE A 274 -7.52 5.80 -17.20
CA ILE A 274 -7.51 5.75 -15.74
C ILE A 274 -7.51 7.16 -15.14
N ASP A 275 -6.63 8.06 -15.60
CA ASP A 275 -6.59 9.43 -15.10
C ASP A 275 -7.89 10.19 -15.40
N ARG A 276 -8.44 10.05 -16.60
CA ARG A 276 -9.70 10.71 -16.98
C ARG A 276 -10.89 10.22 -16.16
N CYS A 277 -11.03 8.90 -16.00
CA CYS A 277 -12.21 8.29 -15.38
C CYS A 277 -12.15 8.31 -13.86
N PHE A 278 -11.00 7.98 -13.26
CA PHE A 278 -10.88 7.79 -11.81
C PHE A 278 -10.44 9.05 -11.05
N SER A 279 -10.27 10.19 -11.73
CA SER A 279 -10.03 11.49 -11.08
C SER A 279 -11.31 12.17 -10.55
N LYS A 280 -12.50 11.70 -10.97
CA LYS A 280 -13.80 12.31 -10.59
C LYS A 280 -14.08 12.22 -9.08
N ASN A 281 -14.92 13.09 -8.55
CA ASN A 281 -15.11 13.22 -7.09
C ASN A 281 -16.27 12.39 -6.51
N ASN A 282 -17.09 11.78 -7.35
CA ASN A 282 -18.18 10.90 -6.94
C ASN A 282 -18.27 9.69 -7.89
N VAL A 283 -18.92 8.61 -7.43
CA VAL A 283 -18.99 7.34 -8.14
C VAL A 283 -19.80 7.47 -9.44
N ASN A 284 -20.87 8.25 -9.44
CA ASN A 284 -21.72 8.44 -10.61
C ASN A 284 -20.95 9.06 -11.79
N ASP A 285 -20.11 10.06 -11.51
CA ASP A 285 -19.25 10.68 -12.51
C ASP A 285 -18.16 9.72 -13.01
N ILE A 286 -17.63 8.84 -12.16
CA ILE A 286 -16.69 7.79 -12.59
C ILE A 286 -17.40 6.83 -13.56
N ILE A 287 -18.60 6.36 -13.20
CA ILE A 287 -19.42 5.49 -14.04
C ILE A 287 -19.75 6.17 -15.37
N ALA A 288 -20.13 7.45 -15.35
CA ALA A 288 -20.43 8.22 -16.56
C ALA A 288 -19.18 8.35 -17.45
N ALA A 289 -18.03 8.70 -16.89
CA ALA A 289 -16.77 8.79 -17.63
C ALA A 289 -16.37 7.45 -18.26
N LEU A 290 -16.50 6.34 -17.53
CA LEU A 290 -16.24 5.00 -18.09
C LEU A 290 -17.21 4.65 -19.22
N LYS A 291 -18.48 5.07 -19.14
CA LYS A 291 -19.47 4.88 -20.21
C LYS A 291 -19.20 5.75 -21.44
N GLU A 292 -18.39 6.80 -21.33
CA GLU A 292 -18.01 7.70 -22.41
C GLU A 292 -16.72 7.28 -23.14
N GLU A 293 -15.91 6.39 -22.56
CA GLU A 293 -14.71 5.87 -23.20
C GLU A 293 -15.05 5.10 -24.49
N ARG A 294 -14.27 5.33 -25.55
CA ARG A 294 -14.47 4.80 -26.91
C ARG A 294 -13.13 4.35 -27.50
N GLY A 295 -13.18 3.53 -28.55
CA GLY A 295 -11.98 3.11 -29.26
C GLY A 295 -11.16 2.09 -28.45
N GLU A 296 -9.84 2.28 -28.37
CA GLU A 296 -8.92 1.31 -27.74
C GLU A 296 -9.18 1.07 -26.24
N THR A 297 -9.86 1.99 -25.56
CA THR A 297 -10.14 1.92 -24.11
C THR A 297 -11.56 1.41 -23.80
N GLU A 298 -12.41 1.18 -24.81
CA GLU A 298 -13.81 0.82 -24.63
C GLU A 298 -13.99 -0.53 -23.91
N GLU A 299 -13.30 -1.57 -24.35
CA GLU A 299 -13.37 -2.90 -23.74
C GLU A 299 -12.86 -2.88 -22.28
N TRP A 300 -11.76 -2.17 -22.04
CA TRP A 300 -11.21 -1.97 -20.70
C TRP A 300 -12.23 -1.27 -19.80
N ALA A 301 -12.88 -0.20 -20.27
CA ALA A 301 -13.84 0.58 -19.50
C ALA A 301 -15.11 -0.24 -19.19
N GLN A 302 -15.63 -1.00 -20.16
CA GLN A 302 -16.75 -1.93 -19.96
C GLN A 302 -16.42 -2.99 -18.90
N LYS A 303 -15.20 -3.54 -18.91
CA LYS A 303 -14.72 -4.46 -17.87
C LYS A 303 -14.68 -3.79 -16.49
N GLN A 304 -14.23 -2.53 -16.40
CA GLN A 304 -14.20 -1.81 -15.12
C GLN A 304 -15.61 -1.53 -14.60
N LEU A 305 -16.54 -1.11 -15.46
CA LEU A 305 -17.95 -0.95 -15.10
C LEU A 305 -18.53 -2.26 -14.54
N ALA A 306 -18.39 -3.35 -15.28
CA ALA A 306 -18.86 -4.67 -14.83
C ALA A 306 -18.21 -5.13 -13.51
N THR A 307 -16.98 -4.68 -13.24
CA THR A 307 -16.28 -4.96 -11.98
C THR A 307 -16.85 -4.14 -10.83
N LEU A 308 -17.04 -2.82 -11.01
CA LEU A 308 -17.61 -1.93 -10.00
C LEU A 308 -19.02 -2.36 -9.57
N HIS A 309 -19.86 -2.79 -10.53
CA HIS A 309 -21.21 -3.30 -10.23
C HIS A 309 -21.25 -4.60 -9.41
N LYS A 310 -20.11 -5.28 -9.22
CA LYS A 310 -20.01 -6.48 -8.37
C LYS A 310 -19.53 -6.17 -6.96
N ARG A 311 -19.10 -4.93 -6.68
CA ARG A 311 -18.57 -4.52 -5.37
C ARG A 311 -19.71 -4.06 -4.46
N SER A 312 -19.45 -4.02 -3.15
CA SER A 312 -20.38 -3.37 -2.21
C SER A 312 -20.50 -1.87 -2.57
N PRO A 313 -21.71 -1.35 -2.78
CA PRO A 313 -21.91 0.05 -3.08
C PRO A 313 -21.39 0.99 -1.98
N THR A 314 -21.62 0.63 -0.72
CA THR A 314 -21.14 1.38 0.44
C THR A 314 -19.61 1.40 0.47
N ALA A 315 -18.96 0.24 0.28
CA ALA A 315 -17.51 0.12 0.23
C ALA A 315 -16.88 0.99 -0.86
N VAL A 316 -17.44 1.00 -2.08
CA VAL A 316 -16.93 1.82 -3.19
C VAL A 316 -17.02 3.31 -2.87
N HIS A 317 -18.13 3.77 -2.27
CA HIS A 317 -18.28 5.17 -1.87
C HIS A 317 -17.30 5.59 -0.76
N VAL A 318 -17.11 4.74 0.25
CA VAL A 318 -16.14 4.98 1.32
C VAL A 318 -14.71 4.97 0.76
N ALA A 319 -14.37 4.00 -0.08
CA ALA A 319 -13.09 3.88 -0.76
C ALA A 319 -12.79 5.11 -1.65
N LEU A 320 -13.78 5.65 -2.36
CA LEU A 320 -13.56 6.87 -3.14
C LEU A 320 -13.33 8.07 -2.22
N ARG A 321 -14.14 8.20 -1.15
CA ARG A 321 -14.00 9.31 -0.21
C ARG A 321 -12.63 9.30 0.46
N GLN A 322 -12.14 8.16 0.93
CA GLN A 322 -10.78 8.06 1.52
C GLN A 322 -9.69 8.46 0.52
N MET A 323 -9.85 8.14 -0.78
CA MET A 323 -8.86 8.51 -1.78
C MET A 323 -8.74 10.03 -1.96
N ARG A 324 -9.83 10.77 -1.71
CA ARG A 324 -9.86 12.24 -1.83
C ARG A 324 -9.37 12.98 -0.58
N VAL A 325 -9.44 12.35 0.58
CA VAL A 325 -9.08 13.00 1.86
C VAL A 325 -7.77 12.47 2.47
N GLY A 326 -7.45 11.20 2.25
CA GLY A 326 -6.33 10.50 2.89
C GLY A 326 -4.94 10.99 2.44
N GLY A 327 -4.85 11.53 1.22
CA GLY A 327 -3.64 12.20 0.73
C GLY A 327 -3.16 13.39 1.59
N LYS A 328 -4.03 13.91 2.47
CA LYS A 328 -3.72 15.04 3.37
C LYS A 328 -3.35 14.61 4.79
N TRP A 329 -3.53 13.33 5.13
CA TRP A 329 -3.25 12.82 6.46
C TRP A 329 -1.77 12.48 6.60
N SER A 330 -1.24 12.66 7.82
CA SER A 330 0.00 12.01 8.24
C SER A 330 -0.19 10.50 8.40
N ILE A 331 0.90 9.75 8.42
CA ILE A 331 0.85 8.28 8.58
C ILE A 331 0.14 7.86 9.89
N SER A 332 0.33 8.60 10.98
CA SER A 332 -0.35 8.32 12.26
C SER A 332 -1.85 8.60 12.18
N GLU A 333 -2.24 9.76 11.67
CA GLU A 333 -3.65 10.10 11.48
C GLU A 333 -4.36 9.11 10.55
N THR A 334 -3.65 8.55 9.57
CA THR A 334 -4.19 7.52 8.69
C THR A 334 -4.65 6.32 9.50
N PHE A 335 -3.79 5.70 10.30
CA PHE A 335 -4.16 4.51 11.08
C PHE A 335 -5.22 4.80 12.15
N GLU A 336 -5.17 5.98 12.78
CA GLU A 336 -6.19 6.43 13.72
C GLU A 336 -7.58 6.56 13.08
N LYS A 337 -7.65 7.13 11.87
CA LYS A 337 -8.90 7.34 11.13
C LYS A 337 -9.40 6.05 10.49
N GLU A 338 -8.51 5.24 9.91
CA GLU A 338 -8.85 3.93 9.35
C GLU A 338 -9.37 2.99 10.45
N HIS A 339 -8.85 3.04 11.68
CA HIS A 339 -9.42 2.26 12.80
C HIS A 339 -10.86 2.62 13.09
N GLN A 340 -11.21 3.91 13.06
CA GLN A 340 -12.59 4.36 13.24
C GLN A 340 -13.51 3.96 12.07
N ILE A 341 -12.98 3.96 10.83
CA ILE A 341 -13.73 3.49 9.65
C ILE A 341 -13.95 1.98 9.75
N ALA A 342 -12.91 1.20 10.06
CA ALA A 342 -12.97 -0.25 10.24
C ALA A 342 -13.95 -0.66 11.34
N SER A 343 -13.91 0.02 12.47
CA SER A 343 -14.85 -0.22 13.58
C SER A 343 -16.32 -0.04 13.17
N LYS A 344 -16.61 0.89 12.25
CA LYS A 344 -17.96 1.09 11.70
C LYS A 344 -18.32 -0.01 10.68
N PHE A 345 -17.36 -0.44 9.86
CA PHE A 345 -17.57 -1.59 8.96
C PHE A 345 -17.81 -2.90 9.70
N MET A 346 -17.19 -3.13 10.86
CA MET A 346 -17.45 -4.33 11.67
C MET A 346 -18.89 -4.40 12.19
N GLN A 347 -19.57 -3.26 12.27
CA GLN A 347 -20.99 -3.17 12.60
C GLN A 347 -21.89 -3.18 11.35
N HIS A 348 -21.32 -2.94 10.17
CA HIS A 348 -22.06 -2.81 8.92
C HIS A 348 -22.36 -4.17 8.30
N HIS A 349 -23.55 -4.31 7.72
CA HIS A 349 -24.04 -5.53 7.08
C HIS A 349 -23.06 -6.09 6.03
N ASP A 350 -22.62 -5.23 5.11
CA ASP A 350 -21.86 -5.64 3.92
C ASP A 350 -20.54 -6.36 4.22
N PHE A 351 -19.83 -6.03 5.31
CA PHE A 351 -18.59 -6.72 5.63
C PHE A 351 -18.85 -8.20 5.93
N THR A 352 -19.73 -8.45 6.90
CA THR A 352 -20.06 -9.81 7.34
C THR A 352 -20.71 -10.61 6.22
N GLU A 353 -21.61 -9.99 5.46
CA GLU A 353 -22.25 -10.63 4.29
C GLU A 353 -21.23 -10.92 3.18
N GLY A 354 -20.38 -9.96 2.82
CA GLY A 354 -19.40 -10.11 1.75
C GLY A 354 -18.37 -11.21 2.04
N VAL A 355 -17.85 -11.24 3.26
CA VAL A 355 -16.93 -12.30 3.72
C VAL A 355 -17.63 -13.66 3.70
N THR A 356 -18.84 -13.76 4.26
CA THR A 356 -19.59 -15.02 4.34
C THR A 356 -19.97 -15.53 2.95
N ALA A 357 -20.45 -14.65 2.07
CA ALA A 357 -20.81 -15.00 0.70
C ALA A 357 -19.60 -15.51 -0.10
N LEU A 358 -18.45 -14.84 -0.01
CA LEU A 358 -17.27 -15.19 -0.80
C LEU A 358 -16.54 -16.42 -0.25
N LEU A 359 -16.26 -16.46 1.05
CA LEU A 359 -15.36 -17.47 1.65
C LEU A 359 -16.09 -18.71 2.14
N VAL A 360 -17.36 -18.58 2.57
CA VAL A 360 -18.15 -19.68 3.14
C VAL A 360 -19.14 -20.23 2.11
N ARG A 361 -20.04 -19.39 1.61
CA ARG A 361 -21.15 -19.82 0.73
C ARG A 361 -20.74 -19.96 -0.73
N LYS A 362 -19.69 -19.27 -1.16
CA LYS A 362 -19.17 -19.21 -2.54
C LYS A 362 -20.23 -18.76 -3.56
N GLU A 363 -21.00 -17.74 -3.20
CA GLU A 363 -22.05 -17.15 -4.03
C GLU A 363 -21.90 -15.62 -4.13
N ALA A 364 -22.78 -14.97 -4.90
CA ALA A 364 -22.84 -13.51 -4.95
C ALA A 364 -23.37 -12.96 -3.62
N ALA A 365 -22.66 -11.98 -3.06
CA ALA A 365 -23.08 -11.29 -1.84
C ALA A 365 -24.31 -10.42 -2.10
N LYS A 366 -25.16 -10.30 -1.08
CA LYS A 366 -26.40 -9.51 -1.12
C LYS A 366 -26.18 -8.17 -0.45
N TRP A 367 -25.67 -7.19 -1.20
CA TRP A 367 -25.29 -5.88 -0.64
C TRP A 367 -26.48 -5.06 -0.13
N GLN A 368 -26.21 -4.18 0.85
CA GLN A 368 -27.14 -3.17 1.32
C GLN A 368 -26.45 -1.79 1.32
N PRO A 369 -26.78 -0.90 0.36
CA PRO A 369 -27.75 -1.07 -0.73
C PRO A 369 -27.28 -2.06 -1.83
N GLU A 370 -28.19 -2.55 -2.67
CA GLU A 370 -27.93 -3.65 -3.63
C GLU A 370 -27.02 -3.22 -4.80
N THR A 371 -27.18 -2.00 -5.30
CA THR A 371 -26.43 -1.48 -6.46
C THR A 371 -25.91 -0.07 -6.22
N LEU A 372 -24.96 0.37 -7.06
CA LEU A 372 -24.41 1.73 -7.01
C LEU A 372 -25.49 2.78 -7.32
N GLU A 373 -26.38 2.47 -8.27
CA GLU A 373 -27.49 3.33 -8.69
C GLU A 373 -28.62 3.45 -7.66
N ALA A 374 -28.72 2.49 -6.73
CA ALA A 374 -29.74 2.52 -5.69
C ALA A 374 -29.50 3.65 -4.67
N ILE A 375 -28.29 4.21 -4.61
CA ILE A 375 -27.94 5.35 -3.73
C ILE A 375 -28.38 6.65 -4.41
N PRO A 376 -29.34 7.41 -3.86
CA PRO A 376 -29.75 8.69 -4.42
C PRO A 376 -28.60 9.69 -4.42
N ALA A 377 -28.51 10.55 -5.44
CA ALA A 377 -27.47 11.58 -5.52
C ALA A 377 -27.49 12.59 -4.34
N SER A 378 -28.61 12.72 -3.64
CA SER A 378 -28.75 13.55 -2.43
C SER A 378 -28.21 12.88 -1.16
N GLU A 379 -27.94 11.57 -1.19
CA GLU A 379 -27.47 10.80 -0.04
C GLU A 379 -25.96 10.62 -0.08
N ASN A 380 -25.29 10.80 1.06
CA ASN A 380 -23.86 10.53 1.20
C ASN A 380 -23.65 9.38 2.18
N VAL A 381 -23.75 8.14 1.66
CA VAL A 381 -23.56 6.90 2.44
C VAL A 381 -22.16 6.79 3.07
N SER A 382 -21.16 7.51 2.53
CA SER A 382 -19.81 7.50 3.09
C SER A 382 -19.69 8.38 4.34
N LYS A 383 -20.52 9.43 4.48
CA LYS A 383 -20.37 10.44 5.53
C LYS A 383 -20.30 9.84 6.95
N PRO A 384 -21.19 8.92 7.36
CA PRO A 384 -21.15 8.34 8.71
C PRO A 384 -19.81 7.67 9.02
N PHE A 385 -19.08 7.14 8.03
CA PHE A 385 -17.77 6.51 8.23
C PHE A 385 -16.68 7.52 8.60
N PHE A 386 -16.78 8.77 8.12
CA PHE A 386 -15.80 9.84 8.34
C PHE A 386 -16.18 10.81 9.47
N ASP A 387 -17.27 10.56 10.19
CA ASP A 387 -17.60 11.27 11.43
C ASP A 387 -16.66 10.78 12.56
N PHE A 388 -15.44 11.33 12.58
CA PHE A 388 -14.38 10.94 13.52
C PHE A 388 -14.60 11.54 14.91
N LYS A 389 -14.45 10.71 15.95
CA LYS A 389 -14.46 11.14 17.35
C LYS A 389 -13.03 11.46 17.77
N LYS A 390 -12.82 12.62 18.40
CA LYS A 390 -11.49 13.08 18.84
C LYS A 390 -10.87 12.18 19.93
N ASP A 391 -11.68 11.68 20.86
CA ASP A 391 -11.18 10.93 22.02
C ASP A 391 -11.18 9.40 21.82
N ALA A 392 -11.53 8.92 20.62
CA ALA A 392 -11.61 7.50 20.28
C ALA A 392 -10.52 7.06 19.28
N GLY A 393 -9.43 7.83 19.18
CA GLY A 393 -8.31 7.49 18.30
C GLY A 393 -7.57 6.24 18.77
N LEU A 394 -7.09 5.44 17.81
CA LEU A 394 -6.20 4.32 18.07
C LEU A 394 -4.92 4.80 18.75
N LYS A 395 -4.56 4.21 19.88
CA LYS A 395 -3.28 4.52 20.54
C LYS A 395 -2.15 3.77 19.86
N LEU A 396 -1.30 4.46 19.12
CA LEU A 396 -0.15 3.86 18.42
C LEU A 396 1.02 3.54 19.38
N PHE A 397 1.93 2.67 18.97
CA PHE A 397 3.09 2.29 19.79
C PHE A 397 4.12 3.41 19.94
N THR A 398 4.19 4.32 18.96
CA THR A 398 5.09 5.48 18.98
C THR A 398 4.34 6.73 18.50
N ASP A 399 4.87 7.90 18.84
CA ASP A 399 4.40 9.20 18.32
C ASP A 399 5.09 9.62 17.01
N ARG A 400 5.92 8.73 16.44
CA ARG A 400 6.63 8.96 15.18
C ARG A 400 5.62 9.09 14.04
N THR A 401 5.85 10.08 13.18
CA THR A 401 4.92 10.41 12.09
C THR A 401 5.60 11.17 10.96
N TYR A 402 4.99 11.14 9.78
CA TYR A 402 5.40 11.91 8.61
C TYR A 402 4.20 12.11 7.66
N SER A 403 4.27 13.14 6.81
CA SER A 403 3.23 13.43 5.80
C SER A 403 3.59 12.93 4.40
N GLU A 404 4.85 12.57 4.17
CA GLU A 404 5.34 11.98 2.92
C GLU A 404 6.34 10.87 3.29
N TYR A 405 6.42 9.83 2.47
CA TYR A 405 7.39 8.75 2.73
C TYR A 405 8.82 9.31 2.73
N PRO A 406 9.61 9.06 3.80
CA PRO A 406 10.95 9.63 3.94
C PRO A 406 11.97 9.12 2.93
N TYR A 407 11.75 7.92 2.40
CA TYR A 407 12.70 7.22 1.54
C TYR A 407 12.10 6.87 0.17
N ALA A 408 11.19 7.70 -0.34
CA ALA A 408 10.51 7.49 -1.63
C ALA A 408 11.49 7.35 -2.82
N ALA A 409 12.68 7.96 -2.72
CA ALA A 409 13.72 7.89 -3.75
C ALA A 409 14.30 6.48 -4.00
N LEU A 410 14.03 5.52 -3.10
CA LEU A 410 14.38 4.10 -3.29
C LEU A 410 13.47 3.38 -4.28
N GLY A 411 12.34 3.98 -4.68
CA GLY A 411 11.45 3.46 -5.72
C GLY A 411 11.61 4.14 -7.08
N VAL A 412 10.64 3.88 -7.95
CA VAL A 412 10.50 4.59 -9.23
C VAL A 412 10.12 6.06 -8.99
N PRO A 413 10.50 6.98 -9.89
CA PRO A 413 10.16 8.40 -9.74
C PRO A 413 8.66 8.65 -9.91
N THR A 414 8.16 9.62 -9.16
CA THR A 414 6.76 10.07 -9.21
C THR A 414 6.55 11.20 -10.22
N GLU A 415 5.31 11.37 -10.67
CA GLU A 415 4.89 12.51 -11.50
C GLU A 415 5.22 13.85 -10.81
N LYS A 416 5.02 13.93 -9.49
CA LYS A 416 5.33 15.12 -8.68
C LYS A 416 6.82 15.46 -8.71
N GLU A 417 7.69 14.47 -8.63
CA GLU A 417 9.14 14.67 -8.73
C GLU A 417 9.55 15.15 -10.12
N ILE A 418 9.03 14.54 -11.18
CA ILE A 418 9.35 14.94 -12.56
C ILE A 418 8.81 16.35 -12.85
N GLN A 419 7.59 16.67 -12.40
CA GLN A 419 7.01 18.00 -12.51
C GLN A 419 7.88 19.07 -11.81
N ALA A 420 8.44 18.75 -10.64
CA ALA A 420 9.33 19.66 -9.94
C ALA A 420 10.62 19.93 -10.73
N VAL A 421 11.19 18.91 -11.38
CA VAL A 421 12.36 19.08 -12.26
C VAL A 421 12.01 19.95 -13.47
N VAL A 422 10.87 19.71 -14.12
CA VAL A 422 10.39 20.55 -15.24
C VAL A 422 10.18 22.00 -14.81
N SER A 423 9.58 22.24 -13.65
CA SER A 423 9.25 23.61 -13.20
C SER A 423 10.50 24.40 -12.79
N GLY A 424 11.56 23.71 -12.37
CA GLY A 424 12.81 24.34 -11.92
C GLY A 424 13.89 24.50 -12.99
N ASN A 425 13.71 23.94 -14.19
CA ASN A 425 14.77 23.87 -15.20
C ASN A 425 14.21 24.06 -16.64
N SER A 426 15.05 24.54 -17.56
CA SER A 426 14.73 24.64 -18.99
C SER A 426 15.40 23.51 -19.78
N LEU A 427 14.81 22.32 -19.71
CA LEU A 427 15.35 21.08 -20.29
C LEU A 427 14.52 20.64 -21.50
N THR A 428 15.16 20.07 -22.51
CA THR A 428 14.47 19.25 -23.52
C THR A 428 13.94 17.96 -22.89
N PRO A 429 12.95 17.27 -23.49
CA PRO A 429 12.46 15.98 -22.98
C PRO A 429 13.58 14.93 -22.79
N ALA A 430 14.58 14.91 -23.69
CA ALA A 430 15.72 14.00 -23.59
C ALA A 430 16.65 14.33 -22.41
N GLU A 431 16.92 15.60 -22.17
CA GLU A 431 17.72 16.06 -21.02
C GLU A 431 17.00 15.78 -19.70
N LEU A 432 15.69 16.05 -19.66
CA LEU A 432 14.83 15.73 -18.52
C LEU A 432 14.88 14.23 -18.20
N ALA A 433 14.64 13.38 -19.20
CA ALA A 433 14.68 11.93 -19.04
C ALA A 433 16.05 11.48 -18.50
N LYS A 434 17.15 11.97 -19.09
CA LYS A 434 18.52 11.67 -18.64
C LYS A 434 18.74 12.07 -17.18
N GLN A 435 18.33 13.27 -16.78
CA GLN A 435 18.50 13.76 -15.42
C GLN A 435 17.71 12.95 -14.40
N VAL A 436 16.45 12.63 -14.69
CA VAL A 436 15.59 11.85 -13.79
C VAL A 436 16.10 10.41 -13.67
N LYS A 437 16.49 9.77 -14.79
CA LYS A 437 17.09 8.42 -14.78
C LYS A 437 18.38 8.38 -13.96
N ALA A 438 19.24 9.38 -14.11
CA ALA A 438 20.47 9.51 -13.32
C ALA A 438 20.21 9.68 -11.81
N SER A 439 19.12 10.36 -11.43
CA SER A 439 18.73 10.50 -10.00
C SER A 439 18.39 9.18 -9.31
N ARG A 440 18.19 8.11 -10.09
CA ARG A 440 17.98 6.74 -9.61
C ARG A 440 19.11 5.81 -10.05
N LYS A 441 20.34 6.33 -10.23
CA LYS A 441 21.53 5.58 -10.67
C LYS A 441 21.30 4.75 -11.95
N ASN A 442 20.35 5.14 -12.80
CA ASN A 442 19.93 4.38 -13.99
C ASN A 442 19.54 2.92 -13.71
N ARG A 443 18.92 2.68 -12.55
CA ARG A 443 18.38 1.36 -12.18
C ARG A 443 17.44 0.83 -13.27
N GLN A 444 17.49 -0.49 -13.47
CA GLN A 444 16.68 -1.17 -14.49
C GLN A 444 15.18 -0.92 -14.25
N GLY A 445 14.41 -0.76 -15.32
CA GLY A 445 12.97 -0.50 -15.25
C GLY A 445 12.57 0.95 -14.95
N VAL A 446 13.47 1.76 -14.38
CA VAL A 446 13.20 3.17 -14.10
C VAL A 446 13.07 3.95 -15.40
N ALA A 447 13.81 3.58 -16.44
CA ALA A 447 13.79 4.29 -17.72
C ALA A 447 12.38 4.24 -18.35
N GLU A 448 11.75 3.07 -18.33
CA GLU A 448 10.42 2.81 -18.85
C GLU A 448 9.36 3.64 -18.13
N VAL A 449 9.45 3.73 -16.79
CA VAL A 449 8.53 4.57 -15.99
C VAL A 449 8.73 6.06 -16.28
N VAL A 450 9.99 6.51 -16.37
CA VAL A 450 10.31 7.91 -16.70
C VAL A 450 9.80 8.28 -18.08
N ASP A 451 10.05 7.43 -19.07
CA ASP A 451 9.66 7.68 -20.46
C ASP A 451 8.13 7.66 -20.62
N GLU A 452 7.42 6.76 -19.93
CA GLU A 452 5.95 6.77 -19.87
C GLU A 452 5.44 8.10 -19.31
N ILE A 453 5.91 8.52 -18.14
CA ILE A 453 5.45 9.75 -17.49
C ILE A 453 5.73 10.96 -18.38
N ILE A 454 6.94 11.09 -18.94
CA ILE A 454 7.30 12.20 -19.82
C ILE A 454 6.40 12.22 -21.06
N SER A 455 6.18 11.07 -21.70
CA SER A 455 5.32 10.98 -22.90
C SER A 455 3.85 11.38 -22.62
N ARG A 456 3.38 11.17 -21.39
CA ARG A 456 2.01 11.47 -21.00
C ARG A 456 1.83 12.89 -20.49
N LYS A 457 2.79 13.38 -19.71
CA LYS A 457 2.68 14.59 -18.88
C LYS A 457 3.51 15.76 -19.39
N THR A 458 4.20 15.64 -20.52
CA THR A 458 4.96 16.76 -21.09
C THR A 458 4.60 17.04 -22.53
N THR A 459 4.67 18.32 -22.90
CA THR A 459 4.71 18.81 -24.28
C THR A 459 5.98 19.62 -24.50
N VAL A 460 6.23 20.07 -25.72
CA VAL A 460 7.34 20.98 -26.03
C VAL A 460 6.82 22.39 -26.27
N ASP A 461 7.53 23.39 -25.76
CA ASP A 461 7.31 24.80 -26.12
C ASP A 461 7.96 25.17 -27.45
N GLU A 462 7.86 26.43 -27.86
CA GLU A 462 8.43 26.96 -29.11
C GLU A 462 9.96 26.81 -29.17
N GLN A 463 10.62 26.70 -28.02
CA GLN A 463 12.07 26.52 -27.89
C GLN A 463 12.46 25.03 -27.77
N GLY A 464 11.51 24.10 -27.91
CA GLY A 464 11.74 22.66 -27.79
C GLY A 464 11.94 22.18 -26.35
N LYS A 465 11.58 22.98 -25.35
CA LYS A 465 11.75 22.66 -23.93
C LYS A 465 10.50 21.99 -23.38
N ALA A 466 10.71 21.04 -22.47
CA ALA A 466 9.65 20.28 -21.84
C ALA A 466 8.78 21.19 -20.98
N LYS A 467 7.46 21.13 -21.18
CA LYS A 467 6.44 21.83 -20.41
C LYS A 467 5.48 20.82 -19.82
N TRP A 468 5.15 20.97 -18.54
CA TRP A 468 4.22 20.07 -17.87
C TRP A 468 2.77 20.29 -18.36
N VAL A 469 2.07 19.19 -18.63
CA VAL A 469 0.65 19.15 -18.95
C VAL A 469 -0.12 18.91 -17.66
N ALA A 470 -0.86 19.92 -17.20
CA ALA A 470 -1.72 19.80 -16.04
C ALA A 470 -2.94 18.93 -16.35
N ASP A 471 -3.46 18.21 -15.35
CA ASP A 471 -4.71 17.47 -15.48
C ASP A 471 -5.89 18.44 -15.57
N GLU A 472 -6.74 18.27 -16.59
CA GLU A 472 -7.92 19.13 -16.85
C GLU A 472 -8.95 19.16 -15.70
N ALA A 473 -8.84 18.26 -14.71
CA ALA A 473 -9.86 18.07 -13.66
C ALA A 473 -9.60 18.80 -12.33
N ALA A 474 -8.51 19.58 -12.19
CA ALA A 474 -8.16 20.19 -10.89
C ALA A 474 -9.02 21.43 -10.50
N SER A 475 -9.92 21.93 -11.37
CA SER A 475 -10.52 23.27 -11.20
C SER A 475 -11.97 23.35 -10.70
N SER A 476 -12.64 22.25 -10.32
CA SER A 476 -14.04 22.31 -9.83
C SER A 476 -14.27 21.54 -8.53
N SER A 477 -13.54 21.90 -7.47
CA SER A 477 -13.83 21.40 -6.11
C SER A 477 -14.86 22.28 -5.39
N ARG A 478 -16.11 21.83 -5.33
CA ARG A 478 -16.98 22.04 -4.16
C ARG A 478 -17.36 20.64 -3.63
N LEU A 479 -16.54 20.12 -2.73
CA LEU A 479 -16.87 19.00 -1.85
C LEU A 479 -17.43 19.55 -0.53
#